data_AF-A0A349L038-F1
#
_entry.id   AF-A0A349L038-F1
#
_cell.length_a   1.000
_cell.length_b   1.000
_cell.length_c   1.000
_cell.angle_alpha   90.00
_cell.angle_beta   90.00
_cell.angle_gamma   90.00
#
_symmetry.space_group_name_H-M   'P 1'
#
loop_
_entity.id
_entity.type
_entity.pdbx_description
1 polymer ?
#
loop_
_entity_poly.entity_id
_entity_poly.type
_entity_poly.pdbx_seq_one_letter_code
_entity_poly.pdbx_strand_id
1 'polypeptide(L)'
;MQYVVGKETSVLQCGRLSDKTVNVRPNLPGNVIVIHGVNDVGTSYEAVEQGLCAGLKKRIGWDYVPGTYVMPQASDKGKLRDDPDDVFFKRKMNEKTDSPVIPFYWGYREE
;
A
#
# COMPACT_ATOMS: atom_id res chain seq x y z
N MET A 1 26.52 -4.30 19.47
CA MET A 1 26.02 -3.80 18.17
C MET A 1 25.16 -2.58 18.46
N GLN A 2 25.51 -1.40 17.96
CA GLN A 2 24.81 -0.15 18.30
C GLN A 2 23.55 -0.03 17.42
N TYR A 3 22.39 0.15 18.03
CA TYR A 3 21.11 0.30 17.31
C TYR A 3 21.05 1.68 16.65
N VAL A 4 20.88 1.73 15.33
CA VAL A 4 20.83 2.97 14.54
C VAL A 4 19.42 3.13 13.96
N VAL A 5 18.72 4.18 14.38
CA VAL A 5 17.34 4.49 13.95
C VAL A 5 17.25 5.27 12.63
N GLY A 6 18.34 5.90 12.21
CA GLY A 6 18.44 6.64 10.94
C GLY A 6 19.88 7.03 10.63
N LYS A 7 20.22 7.12 9.34
CA LYS A 7 21.56 7.50 8.87
C LYS A 7 21.46 8.24 7.54
N GLU A 8 22.25 9.30 7.38
CA GLU A 8 22.37 10.02 6.12
C GLU A 8 23.78 10.59 5.93
N THR A 9 24.13 10.95 4.69
CA THR A 9 25.43 11.55 4.32
C THR A 9 25.24 13.02 3.97
N SER A 10 26.20 13.88 4.30
CA SER A 10 26.19 15.31 3.96
C SER A 10 27.56 15.77 3.49
N VAL A 11 27.59 16.87 2.73
CA VAL A 11 28.82 17.62 2.48
C VAL A 11 29.22 18.33 3.79
N LEU A 12 30.53 18.40 4.05
CA LEU A 12 31.09 19.13 5.19
C LEU A 12 31.00 20.64 4.94
N GLN A 13 30.55 21.39 5.95
CA GLN A 13 30.42 22.84 5.88
C GLN A 13 31.32 23.48 6.94
N CYS A 14 32.21 24.38 6.53
CA CYS A 14 33.00 25.19 7.45
C CYS A 14 32.08 26.15 8.22
N GLY A 15 32.26 26.26 9.53
CA GLY A 15 31.42 27.13 10.38
C GLY A 15 29.96 26.68 10.50
N ARG A 16 29.72 25.35 10.51
CA ARG A 16 28.38 24.77 10.65
C ARG A 16 27.62 25.34 11.85
N LEU A 17 26.49 26.01 11.57
CA LEU A 17 25.62 26.64 12.58
C LEU A 17 24.62 25.66 13.21
N SER A 18 24.31 24.55 12.55
CA SER A 18 23.32 23.58 13.03
C SER A 18 23.61 22.17 12.53
N ASP A 19 23.02 21.17 13.18
CA ASP A 19 23.19 19.78 12.80
C ASP A 19 22.37 19.41 11.56
N LYS A 20 22.91 18.48 10.74
CA LYS A 20 22.13 17.89 9.66
C LYS A 20 21.00 17.07 10.29
N THR A 21 19.77 17.44 9.94
CA THR A 21 18.60 16.63 10.23
C THR A 21 18.65 15.34 9.41
N VAL A 22 18.38 14.22 10.06
CA VAL A 22 18.29 12.89 9.43
C VAL A 22 16.86 12.44 9.54
N ASN A 23 16.28 12.01 8.42
CA ASN A 23 14.94 11.43 8.43
C ASN A 23 14.96 10.07 9.12
N VAL A 24 14.07 9.89 10.09
CA VAL A 24 13.87 8.64 10.81
C VAL A 24 12.51 8.08 10.41
N ARG A 25 12.44 6.77 10.17
CA ARG A 25 11.16 6.11 9.88
C ARG A 25 10.23 6.26 11.10
N PRO A 26 9.00 6.77 10.93
CA PRO A 26 8.06 6.90 12.03
C PRO A 26 7.58 5.52 12.48
N ASN A 27 6.98 5.48 13.67
CA ASN A 27 6.26 4.28 14.10
C ASN A 27 5.16 3.97 13.08
N LEU A 28 5.24 2.78 12.50
CA LEU A 28 4.27 2.36 11.49
C LEU A 28 2.89 2.22 12.15
N PRO A 29 1.80 2.61 11.46
CA PRO A 29 0.47 2.19 11.87
C PRO A 29 0.50 0.67 11.88
N GLY A 30 -0.11 0.05 12.89
CA GLY A 30 -0.21 -1.41 12.94
C GLY A 30 -0.85 -1.99 11.67
N ASN A 31 -0.93 -3.31 11.59
CA ASN A 31 -1.53 -3.97 10.42
C ASN A 31 -3.00 -3.59 10.27
N VAL A 32 -3.41 -3.23 9.05
CA VAL A 32 -4.81 -2.90 8.73
C VAL A 32 -5.38 -3.97 7.83
N ILE A 33 -6.29 -4.78 8.37
CA ILE A 33 -7.00 -5.80 7.60
C ILE A 33 -8.28 -5.16 7.08
N VAL A 34 -8.38 -5.02 5.76
CA VAL A 34 -9.61 -4.54 5.12
C VAL A 34 -10.41 -5.77 4.73
N ILE A 35 -11.61 -5.87 5.29
CA ILE A 35 -12.59 -6.92 5.00
C ILE A 35 -13.73 -6.25 4.25
N HIS A 36 -14.05 -6.74 3.07
CA HIS A 36 -15.27 -6.37 2.35
C HIS A 36 -16.36 -7.42 2.56
N GLY A 37 -17.59 -7.11 2.14
CA GLY A 37 -18.77 -7.93 2.43
C GLY A 37 -18.63 -9.39 1.98
N VAL A 38 -19.37 -10.28 2.65
CA VAL A 38 -19.47 -11.69 2.26
C VAL A 38 -19.91 -11.78 0.81
N ASN A 39 -19.17 -12.54 -0.01
CA ASN A 39 -19.51 -12.80 -1.42
C ASN A 39 -19.49 -11.56 -2.35
N ASP A 40 -18.71 -10.53 -2.01
CA ASP A 40 -18.38 -9.42 -2.92
C ASP A 40 -17.04 -9.73 -3.63
N VAL A 41 -16.80 -9.12 -4.79
CA VAL A 41 -15.57 -9.32 -5.60
C VAL A 41 -14.43 -8.39 -5.19
N GLY A 42 -14.68 -7.38 -4.33
CA GLY A 42 -13.61 -6.50 -3.84
C GLY A 42 -13.45 -5.21 -4.63
N THR A 43 -14.54 -4.74 -5.25
CA THR A 43 -14.57 -3.52 -6.06
C THR A 43 -14.03 -2.27 -5.35
N SER A 44 -14.09 -2.24 -4.02
CA SER A 44 -13.72 -1.08 -3.20
C SER A 44 -12.30 -1.11 -2.62
N TYR A 45 -11.55 -2.21 -2.77
CA TYR A 45 -10.22 -2.34 -2.14
C TYR A 45 -9.26 -1.24 -2.56
N GLU A 46 -9.23 -0.90 -3.85
CA GLU A 46 -8.39 0.15 -4.37
C GLU A 46 -8.71 1.51 -3.74
N ALA A 47 -10.00 1.88 -3.71
CA ALA A 47 -10.44 3.14 -3.14
C ALA A 47 -10.15 3.24 -1.64
N VAL A 48 -10.36 2.15 -0.89
CA VAL A 48 -10.09 2.08 0.54
C VAL A 48 -8.59 2.17 0.83
N GLU A 49 -7.76 1.41 0.11
CA GLU A 49 -6.31 1.44 0.30
C GLU A 49 -5.71 2.81 -0.06
N GLN A 50 -6.15 3.42 -1.17
CA GLN A 50 -5.73 4.77 -1.55
C GLN A 50 -6.14 5.81 -0.50
N GLY A 51 -7.39 5.78 -0.05
CA GLY A 51 -7.89 6.70 0.98
C GLY A 51 -7.14 6.55 2.31
N LEU A 52 -6.84 5.32 2.71
CA LEU A 52 -6.09 5.05 3.93
C LEU A 52 -4.65 5.55 3.82
N CYS A 53 -3.95 5.25 2.72
CA CYS A 53 -2.59 5.74 2.48
C CYS A 53 -2.55 7.27 2.51
N ALA A 54 -3.51 7.95 1.88
CA ALA A 54 -3.61 9.41 1.91
C ALA A 54 -3.87 9.96 3.33
N GLY A 55 -4.75 9.31 4.09
CA GLY A 55 -5.04 9.67 5.48
C GLY A 55 -3.83 9.49 6.40
N LEU A 56 -3.09 8.39 6.24
CA LEU A 56 -1.88 8.11 6.99
C LEU A 56 -0.75 9.08 6.63
N LYS A 57 -0.58 9.40 5.35
CA LYS A 57 0.36 10.44 4.91
C LYS A 57 0.07 11.77 5.59
N LYS A 58 -1.20 12.17 5.69
CA LYS A 58 -1.60 13.41 6.38
C LYS A 58 -1.34 13.39 7.89
N ARG A 59 -1.48 12.23 8.56
CA ARG A 59 -1.36 12.11 10.02
C ARG A 59 0.07 11.82 10.50
N ILE A 60 0.80 10.96 9.77
CA ILE A 60 2.12 10.43 10.15
C ILE A 60 3.24 11.16 9.39
N GLY A 61 2.94 11.77 8.24
CA GLY A 61 3.95 12.41 7.39
C GLY A 61 4.83 11.44 6.61
N TRP A 62 4.47 10.14 6.56
CA TRP A 62 5.16 9.12 5.76
C TRP A 62 4.47 8.91 4.42
N ASP A 63 5.26 8.67 3.37
CA ASP A 63 4.72 8.46 2.03
C ASP A 63 4.42 6.97 1.81
N TYR A 64 3.17 6.59 2.09
CA TYR A 64 2.67 5.24 1.80
C TYR A 64 2.31 5.13 0.32
N VAL A 65 2.75 4.04 -0.31
CA VAL A 65 2.46 3.73 -1.71
C VAL A 65 1.37 2.65 -1.75
N PRO A 66 0.14 2.97 -2.18
CA PRO A 66 -0.94 2.00 -2.26
C PRO A 66 -0.63 0.87 -3.26
N GLY A 67 -1.26 -0.28 -3.07
CA GLY A 67 -1.24 -1.36 -4.03
C GLY A 67 -1.95 -0.99 -5.33
N THR A 68 -1.58 -1.68 -6.40
CA THR A 68 -2.25 -1.54 -7.69
C THR A 68 -3.21 -2.70 -7.85
N TYR A 69 -4.44 -2.42 -8.28
CA TYR A 69 -5.47 -3.43 -8.48
C TYR A 69 -5.79 -3.55 -9.97
N VAL A 70 -6.30 -4.71 -10.38
CA VAL A 70 -6.78 -4.91 -11.75
C VAL A 70 -8.28 -4.69 -11.78
N MET A 71 -8.70 -3.56 -12.35
CA MET A 71 -10.11 -3.27 -12.54
C MET A 71 -10.57 -3.74 -13.93
N PRO A 72 -11.76 -4.34 -14.05
CA PRO A 72 -12.32 -4.73 -15.35
C PRO A 72 -12.55 -3.49 -16.22
N GLN A 73 -12.06 -3.52 -17.45
CA GLN A 73 -12.25 -2.45 -18.43
C GLN A 73 -13.35 -2.80 -19.44
N ALA A 74 -13.95 -1.79 -20.08
CA ALA A 74 -14.99 -2.01 -21.10
C ALA A 74 -14.48 -2.87 -22.29
N SER A 75 -13.17 -2.87 -22.55
CA SER A 75 -12.48 -3.68 -23.56
C SER A 75 -12.31 -5.15 -23.17
N ASP A 76 -12.49 -5.52 -21.90
CA ASP A 76 -12.42 -6.90 -21.43
C ASP A 76 -13.74 -7.66 -21.63
N LYS A 77 -14.83 -6.99 -22.03
CA LYS A 77 -16.16 -7.60 -22.29
C LYS A 77 -16.16 -8.72 -23.33
N GLY A 78 -15.15 -8.78 -24.21
CA GLY A 78 -15.04 -9.77 -25.28
C GLY A 78 -13.95 -10.82 -25.09
N LYS A 79 -13.21 -10.80 -23.96
CA LYS A 79 -12.16 -11.78 -23.67
C LYS A 79 -12.71 -12.80 -22.70
N LEU A 80 -12.95 -14.04 -23.17
CA LEU A 80 -13.06 -15.17 -22.26
C LEU A 80 -11.70 -15.31 -21.55
N ARG A 81 -11.70 -15.10 -20.24
CA ARG A 81 -10.62 -15.54 -19.36
C ARG A 81 -11.17 -16.66 -18.51
N ASP A 82 -10.36 -17.68 -18.27
CA ASP A 82 -10.80 -18.92 -17.63
C ASP A 82 -11.33 -18.68 -16.20
N ASP A 83 -10.82 -17.66 -15.49
CA ASP A 83 -11.37 -17.17 -14.23
C ASP A 83 -11.23 -15.63 -14.12
N PRO A 84 -12.26 -14.85 -14.45
CA PRO A 84 -12.23 -13.39 -14.32
C PRO A 84 -12.15 -12.94 -12.85
N ASP A 85 -12.69 -13.71 -11.91
CA ASP A 85 -12.72 -13.37 -10.47
C ASP A 85 -11.39 -13.69 -9.75
N ASP A 86 -10.51 -14.47 -10.38
CA ASP A 86 -9.13 -14.68 -9.92
C ASP A 86 -8.19 -13.52 -10.31
N VAL A 87 -8.51 -12.83 -11.41
CA VAL A 87 -7.65 -11.79 -11.99
C VAL A 87 -8.11 -10.38 -11.64
N PHE A 88 -9.42 -10.13 -11.63
CA PHE A 88 -9.96 -8.82 -11.29
C PHE A 88 -10.00 -8.64 -9.76
N PHE A 89 -9.83 -7.40 -9.32
CA PHE A 89 -9.91 -6.97 -7.91
C PHE A 89 -8.84 -7.50 -6.95
N LYS A 90 -7.91 -8.34 -7.41
CA LYS A 90 -6.71 -8.71 -6.63
C LYS A 90 -5.62 -7.65 -6.70
N ARG A 91 -4.92 -7.48 -5.59
CA ARG A 91 -3.73 -6.63 -5.50
C ARG A 91 -2.60 -7.28 -6.30
N LYS A 92 -2.03 -6.53 -7.25
CA LYS A 92 -0.79 -6.93 -7.94
C LYS A 92 0.39 -6.80 -6.97
N MET A 93 1.23 -7.83 -6.95
CA MET A 93 2.51 -7.78 -6.26
C MET A 93 3.43 -6.82 -7.00
N ASN A 94 3.86 -5.76 -6.32
CA ASN A 94 4.80 -4.77 -6.84
C ASN A 94 5.81 -4.44 -5.73
N GLU A 95 7.10 -4.45 -6.07
CA GLU A 95 8.18 -4.12 -5.14
C GLU A 95 8.10 -2.68 -4.61
N LYS A 96 7.37 -1.80 -5.30
CA LYS A 96 7.19 -0.40 -4.92
C LYS A 96 6.05 -0.14 -3.93
N THR A 97 5.22 -1.14 -3.65
CA THR A 97 4.06 -0.95 -2.76
C THR A 97 4.51 -0.91 -1.30
N ASP A 98 4.20 0.18 -0.60
CA ASP A 98 4.44 0.41 0.83
C ASP A 98 3.12 0.82 1.47
N SER A 99 2.29 -0.17 1.77
CA SER A 99 0.95 0.03 2.33
C SER A 99 0.73 -0.91 3.51
N PRO A 100 0.16 -0.42 4.62
CA PRO A 100 -0.18 -1.25 5.78
C PRO A 100 -1.47 -2.07 5.59
N VAL A 101 -2.13 -1.93 4.43
CA VAL A 101 -3.38 -2.61 4.12
C VAL A 101 -3.12 -4.04 3.65
N ILE A 102 -3.85 -4.97 4.25
CA ILE A 102 -3.97 -6.35 3.83
C ILE A 102 -5.41 -6.54 3.35
N PRO A 103 -5.65 -6.68 2.03
CA PRO A 103 -6.98 -7.00 1.52
C PRO A 103 -7.31 -8.45 1.84
N PHE A 104 -8.49 -8.68 2.44
CA PHE A 104 -8.89 -10.00 2.94
C PHE A 104 -10.12 -10.52 2.21
N TYR A 105 -9.90 -11.46 1.29
CA TYR A 105 -10.95 -12.08 0.49
C TYR A 105 -11.47 -13.33 1.21
N TRP A 106 -12.72 -13.29 1.69
CA TRP A 106 -13.40 -14.44 2.30
C TRP A 106 -14.71 -14.72 1.58
N GLY A 107 -14.95 -15.98 1.22
CA GLY A 107 -16.20 -16.44 0.62
C GLY A 107 -16.12 -17.92 0.28
N TYR A 108 -17.27 -18.58 0.22
CA TYR A 108 -17.38 -19.93 -0.33
C TYR A 108 -17.36 -19.81 -1.86
N ARG A 109 -16.43 -20.51 -2.51
CA ARG A 109 -16.39 -20.63 -3.97
C ARG A 109 -16.82 -22.05 -4.30
N GLU A 110 -17.97 -22.20 -4.96
CA GLU A 110 -18.26 -23.44 -5.69
C GLU A 110 -17.39 -23.41 -6.94
N GLU A 111 -16.58 -24.45 -7.15
CA GLU A 111 -15.87 -24.68 -8.41
C GLU A 111 -16.84 -24.80 -9.59
#